data_AF-A0A4Y9ZI79-F1
#
_entry.id   AF-A0A4Y9ZI79-F1
#
_cell.length_a   1.000
_cell.length_b   1.000
_cell.length_c   1.000
_cell.angle_alpha   90.00
_cell.angle_beta   90.00
_cell.angle_gamma   90.00
#
_symmetry.space_group_name_H-M   'P 1'
#
loop_
_entity.id
_entity.type
_entity.pdbx_description
1 polymer ?
#
loop_
_entity_poly.entity_id
_entity_poly.type
_entity_poly.pdbx_seq_one_letter_code
_entity_poly.pdbx_strand_id
1 'polypeptide(L)'
;MNGPPTPPSEDQPLPVDPAPPTAEETSAAAPAAQPENPPILPEQSPYFQIFPKLGSLAAKGEYEELVQAAERADLNGLHDDHPTRLLVTAPLVLSYLILDDL
;
A
#
# COMPACT_ATOMS: atom_id res chain seq x y z
N MET A 1 -47.85 -5.75 6.50
CA MET A 1 -46.41 -5.49 6.73
C MET A 1 -45.69 -5.70 5.42
N ASN A 2 -45.36 -4.60 4.74
CA ASN A 2 -44.43 -4.49 3.62
C ASN A 2 -44.19 -2.98 3.50
N GLY A 3 -43.05 -2.50 4.00
CA GLY A 3 -42.65 -1.09 3.86
C GLY A 3 -42.14 -0.84 2.43
N PRO A 4 -42.27 0.40 1.89
CA PRO A 4 -41.82 0.70 0.55
C PRO A 4 -40.29 0.63 0.43
N PRO A 5 -39.76 0.27 -0.75
CA PRO A 5 -38.32 0.19 -1.00
C PRO A 5 -37.66 1.57 -0.89
N THR A 6 -36.52 1.63 -0.20
CA THR A 6 -35.63 2.79 -0.15
C THR A 6 -35.11 3.10 -1.57
N PRO A 7 -35.22 4.35 -2.06
CA PRO A 7 -34.82 4.70 -3.42
C PRO A 7 -33.28 4.67 -3.61
N PRO A 8 -32.77 4.42 -4.82
CA PRO A 8 -31.37 4.67 -5.14
C PRO A 8 -31.10 6.18 -5.13
N SER A 9 -29.96 6.61 -4.58
CA SER A 9 -29.46 7.99 -4.75
C SER A 9 -29.01 8.17 -6.20
N GLU A 10 -29.89 8.70 -7.04
CA GLU A 10 -29.55 9.26 -8.34
C GLU A 10 -28.91 10.65 -8.13
N ASP A 11 -27.58 10.73 -8.18
CA ASP A 11 -26.89 12.00 -8.48
C ASP A 11 -27.10 12.31 -9.96
N GLN A 12 -28.25 12.89 -10.29
CA GLN A 12 -28.49 13.48 -11.61
C GLN A 12 -27.65 14.76 -11.75
N PRO A 13 -26.81 14.89 -12.81
CA PRO A 13 -26.18 16.16 -13.12
C PRO A 13 -27.23 17.16 -13.62
N LEU A 14 -27.18 18.38 -13.08
CA LEU A 14 -28.00 19.51 -13.51
C LEU A 14 -27.75 19.81 -15.00
N PRO A 15 -28.78 20.00 -15.84
CA PRO A 15 -28.61 20.48 -17.21
C PRO A 15 -28.31 21.98 -17.20
N VAL A 16 -27.14 22.38 -17.71
CA VAL A 16 -26.84 23.77 -18.06
C VAL A 16 -26.79 23.88 -19.59
N ASP A 17 -27.65 24.76 -20.10
CA ASP A 17 -27.95 25.07 -21.51
C ASP A 17 -26.71 25.59 -22.30
N PRO A 18 -26.64 25.45 -23.64
CA PRO A 18 -25.42 25.62 -24.42
C PRO A 18 -25.24 27.05 -24.95
N ALA A 19 -23.99 27.52 -25.01
CA ALA A 19 -23.57 28.70 -25.76
C ALA A 19 -22.11 28.54 -26.25
N PRO A 20 -21.70 29.22 -27.34
CA PRO A 20 -21.05 28.64 -28.53
C PRO A 20 -19.51 28.54 -28.47
N PRO A 21 -18.84 27.88 -29.46
CA PRO A 21 -17.49 27.37 -29.29
C PRO A 21 -16.46 28.48 -29.51
N THR A 22 -15.46 28.56 -28.64
CA THR A 22 -14.19 29.22 -28.95
C THR A 22 -13.09 28.36 -28.40
N ALA A 23 -12.23 27.89 -29.31
CA ALA A 23 -11.06 27.09 -29.03
C ALA A 23 -10.05 27.90 -28.22
N GLU A 24 -9.50 27.31 -27.17
CA GLU A 24 -8.05 27.25 -26.89
C GLU A 24 -7.76 26.54 -25.56
N GLU A 25 -6.67 25.77 -25.61
CA GLU A 25 -5.77 25.39 -24.51
C GLU A 25 -6.12 24.27 -23.50
N THR A 26 -5.11 23.41 -23.40
CA THR A 26 -4.78 22.53 -22.27
C THR A 26 -5.70 21.32 -22.09
N SER A 27 -5.35 20.25 -22.81
CA SER A 27 -5.69 18.88 -22.40
C SER A 27 -4.97 18.55 -21.08
N ALA A 28 -5.49 19.04 -19.97
CA ALA A 28 -5.23 18.44 -18.67
C ALA A 28 -5.86 17.04 -18.70
N ALA A 29 -5.03 16.03 -18.95
CA ALA A 29 -5.44 14.65 -18.80
C ALA A 29 -5.99 14.47 -17.38
N ALA A 30 -7.28 14.16 -17.26
CA ALA A 30 -7.88 13.75 -16.00
C ALA A 30 -7.06 12.59 -15.43
N PRO A 31 -6.70 12.59 -14.13
CA PRO A 31 -6.03 11.44 -13.52
C PRO A 31 -6.88 10.19 -13.76
N ALA A 32 -6.34 9.22 -14.49
CA ALA A 32 -6.97 7.92 -14.60
C ALA A 32 -7.13 7.36 -13.18
N ALA A 33 -8.37 7.06 -12.78
CA ALA A 33 -8.64 6.43 -11.50
C ALA A 33 -7.86 5.10 -11.47
N GLN A 34 -6.80 5.04 -10.66
CA GLN A 34 -6.12 3.78 -10.37
C GLN A 34 -7.15 2.85 -9.73
N PRO A 35 -7.23 1.57 -10.13
CA PRO A 35 -8.07 0.61 -9.44
C PRO A 35 -7.61 0.58 -7.98
N GLU A 36 -8.51 0.95 -7.05
CA GLU A 36 -8.26 0.79 -5.63
C GLU A 36 -8.07 -0.71 -5.36
N ASN A 37 -6.84 -1.09 -5.01
CA ASN A 37 -6.61 -2.43 -4.51
C ASN A 37 -7.40 -2.59 -3.20
N PRO A 38 -8.09 -3.72 -3.00
CA PRO A 38 -8.81 -3.95 -1.76
C PRO A 38 -7.84 -3.88 -0.58
N PRO A 39 -8.28 -3.34 0.58
CA PRO A 39 -7.43 -3.25 1.76
C PRO A 39 -6.97 -4.64 2.18
N ILE A 40 -5.64 -4.85 2.22
CA ILE A 40 -5.02 -6.09 2.68
C ILE A 40 -5.08 -6.10 4.20
N LEU A 41 -5.62 -7.17 4.79
CA LEU A 41 -5.55 -7.39 6.23
C LEU A 41 -4.07 -7.57 6.63
N PRO A 42 -3.60 -7.01 7.75
CA PRO A 42 -2.19 -7.10 8.15
C PRO A 42 -1.61 -8.51 8.13
N GLU A 43 -2.39 -9.52 8.56
CA GLU A 43 -1.99 -10.93 8.58
C GLU A 43 -1.77 -11.54 7.20
N GLN A 44 -2.37 -10.95 6.16
CA GLN A 44 -2.21 -11.37 4.78
C GLN A 44 -1.00 -10.72 4.11
N SER A 45 -0.38 -9.74 4.76
CA SER A 45 0.82 -9.07 4.24
C SER A 45 2.02 -10.02 4.23
N PRO A 46 2.83 -10.04 3.14
CA PRO A 46 4.07 -10.81 3.11
C PRO A 46 5.05 -10.40 4.23
N TYR A 47 5.02 -9.13 4.64
CA TYR A 47 5.85 -8.61 5.74
C TYR A 47 5.47 -9.22 7.09
N PHE A 48 4.18 -9.49 7.33
CA PHE A 48 3.73 -10.15 8.55
C PHE A 48 4.18 -11.61 8.60
N GLN A 49 4.19 -12.30 7.45
CA GLN A 49 4.58 -13.71 7.37
C GLN A 49 6.07 -13.94 7.64
N ILE A 50 6.96 -13.03 7.24
CA ILE A 50 8.40 -13.19 7.47
C ILE A 50 8.83 -12.77 8.89
N PHE A 51 8.06 -11.90 9.55
CA PHE A 51 8.44 -11.30 10.82
C PHE A 51 8.87 -12.31 11.91
N PRO A 52 8.20 -13.46 12.12
CA PRO A 52 8.65 -14.45 13.09
C PRO A 52 10.05 -15.01 12.81
N LYS A 53 10.41 -15.17 11.53
CA LYS A 53 11.75 -15.61 11.13
C LYS A 53 12.79 -14.56 11.50
N LEU A 54 12.53 -13.28 11.21
CA LEU A 54 13.44 -12.19 11.56
C LEU A 54 13.67 -12.10 13.07
N GLY A 55 12.60 -12.23 13.86
CA GLY A 55 12.71 -12.29 15.33
C GLY A 55 13.55 -13.47 15.83
N SER A 56 13.46 -14.63 15.17
CA SER A 56 14.26 -15.81 15.52
C SER A 56 15.75 -15.63 15.23
N LEU A 57 16.09 -15.00 14.09
CA LEU A 57 17.48 -14.68 13.73
C LEU A 57 18.06 -13.64 14.70
N ALA A 58 17.29 -12.60 15.03
CA ALA A 58 17.68 -11.58 15.99
C ALA A 58 17.97 -12.18 17.37
N ALA A 59 17.10 -13.09 17.86
CA ALA A 59 17.28 -13.74 19.16
C ALA A 59 18.56 -14.60 19.24
N LYS A 60 19.07 -15.08 18.10
CA LYS A 60 20.32 -15.86 18.01
C LYS A 60 21.55 -15.00 17.73
N GLY A 61 21.37 -13.72 17.42
CA GLY A 61 22.46 -12.84 16.96
C GLY A 61 22.93 -13.13 15.53
N GLU A 62 22.11 -13.82 14.73
CA GLU A 62 22.41 -14.14 13.31
C GLU A 62 22.10 -12.92 12.41
N TYR A 63 22.77 -11.79 12.65
CA TYR A 63 22.44 -10.50 12.04
C TYR A 63 22.70 -10.43 10.53
N GLU A 64 23.75 -11.09 10.02
CA GLU A 64 24.01 -11.16 8.57
C GLU A 64 22.89 -11.90 7.83
N GLU A 65 22.40 -13.02 8.38
CA GLU A 65 21.29 -13.78 7.81
C GLU A 65 19.97 -13.02 7.92
N LEU A 66 19.81 -12.23 8.99
CA LEU A 66 18.67 -11.34 9.17
C LEU A 66 18.64 -10.29 8.06
N VAL A 67 19.76 -9.62 7.79
CA VAL A 67 19.90 -8.63 6.70
C VAL A 67 19.48 -9.27 5.38
N GLN A 68 20.08 -10.39 5.00
CA GLN A 68 19.77 -11.07 3.73
C GLN A 68 18.28 -11.45 3.62
N ALA A 69 17.67 -11.94 4.71
CA ALA A 69 16.27 -12.33 4.72
C ALA A 69 15.34 -11.11 4.61
N ALA A 70 15.68 -10.02 5.31
CA ALA A 70 14.88 -8.79 5.32
C ALA A 70 14.99 -8.03 3.99
N GLU A 71 16.18 -7.87 3.42
CA GLU A 71 16.35 -7.27 2.08
C GLU A 71 15.55 -8.03 1.02
N ARG A 72 15.64 -9.36 1.03
CA ARG A 72 14.89 -10.19 0.09
C ARG A 72 13.39 -10.02 0.27
N ALA A 73 12.89 -9.87 1.49
CA ALA A 73 11.48 -9.61 1.72
C ALA A 73 11.05 -8.20 1.30
N ASP A 74 11.91 -7.20 1.51
CA ASP A 74 11.64 -5.83 1.11
C ASP A 74 11.59 -5.70 -0.42
N LEU A 75 12.54 -6.31 -1.14
CA LEU A 75 12.61 -6.28 -2.61
C LEU A 75 11.48 -7.05 -3.31
N ASN A 76 10.89 -8.04 -2.64
CA ASN A 76 9.81 -8.87 -3.22
C ASN A 76 8.42 -8.53 -2.64
N GLY A 77 8.33 -7.51 -1.79
CA GLY A 77 7.07 -7.05 -1.23
C GLY A 77 6.14 -6.53 -2.34
N LEU A 78 4.91 -7.02 -2.38
CA LEU A 78 3.85 -6.29 -3.05
C LEU A 78 3.28 -5.31 -2.01
N HIS A 79 3.00 -4.07 -2.45
CA HIS A 79 2.43 -2.97 -1.66
C HIS A 79 3.42 -2.35 -0.65
N ASP A 80 4.48 -1.73 -1.16
CA ASP A 80 5.52 -1.03 -0.36
C ASP A 80 4.97 0.08 0.55
N ASP A 81 3.77 0.58 0.25
CA ASP A 81 3.08 1.61 1.03
C ASP A 81 2.36 1.04 2.27
N HIS A 82 2.30 -0.29 2.41
CA HIS A 82 1.58 -0.92 3.51
C HIS A 82 2.36 -0.77 4.84
N PRO A 83 1.72 -0.36 5.95
CA PRO A 83 2.41 -0.07 7.21
C PRO A 83 3.13 -1.28 7.82
N THR A 84 2.74 -2.51 7.46
CA THR A 84 3.44 -3.72 7.93
C THR A 84 4.84 -3.87 7.34
N ARG A 85 5.22 -3.10 6.31
CA ARG A 85 6.60 -3.04 5.82
C ARG A 85 7.59 -2.66 6.93
N LEU A 86 7.13 -1.91 7.94
CA LEU A 86 7.91 -1.58 9.13
C LEU A 86 8.40 -2.82 9.91
N LEU A 87 7.67 -3.94 9.83
CA LEU A 87 8.07 -5.21 10.46
C LEU A 87 9.35 -5.78 9.83
N VAL A 88 9.71 -5.35 8.62
CA VAL A 88 10.94 -5.76 7.93
C VAL A 88 11.99 -4.65 7.96
N THR A 89 11.61 -3.40 7.67
CA THR A 89 12.58 -2.30 7.58
C THR A 89 13.19 -1.93 8.94
N ALA A 90 12.41 -1.97 10.03
CA ALA A 90 12.94 -1.69 11.36
C ALA A 90 14.06 -2.67 11.78
N PRO A 91 13.86 -4.01 11.76
CA PRO A 91 14.93 -4.94 12.10
C PRO A 91 16.09 -4.92 11.09
N LEU A 92 15.85 -4.60 9.82
CA LEU A 92 16.91 -4.42 8.82
C LEU A 92 17.86 -3.28 9.20
N VAL A 93 17.33 -2.09 9.46
CA VAL A 93 18.12 -0.92 9.87
C VAL A 93 18.87 -1.19 11.18
N LEU A 94 18.20 -1.81 12.16
CA LEU A 94 18.82 -2.20 13.42
C LEU A 94 20.00 -3.17 13.20
N SER A 95 19.88 -4.11 12.26
CA SER A 95 20.93 -5.08 11.99
C SER A 95 22.15 -4.45 11.31
N TYR A 96 21.95 -3.54 10.37
CA TYR A 96 23.06 -2.75 9.80
C TYR A 96 23.78 -1.90 10.84
N LEU A 97 23.04 -1.28 11.78
CA LEU A 97 23.63 -0.54 12.89
C LEU A 97 24.45 -1.43 13.83
N ILE A 98 24.01 -2.67 14.07
CA ILE A 98 24.73 -3.63 14.91
C ILE A 98 26.02 -4.11 14.20
N LEU A 99 25.96 -4.28 12.89
CA LEU A 99 27.09 -4.72 12.07
C LEU A 99 28.08 -3.59 11.74
N ASP A 100 27.74 -2.33 12.04
CA ASP A 100 28.51 -1.13 11.66
C ASP A 100 28.71 -1.02 10.14
N ASP A 101 27.68 -1.38 9.38
CA ASP A 101 27.68 -1.42 7.91
C ASP A 101 26.52 -0.56 7.38
N LEU A 102 26.79 0.74 7.19
CA LEU A 102 25.81 1.77 6.79
C LEU A 102 26.17 2.42 5.45
#